data_AF-A0AAD0PJC4-F1
#
_entry.id   AF-A0AAD0PJC4-F1
#
_cell.length_a   1.000
_cell.length_b   1.000
_cell.length_c   1.000
_cell.angle_alpha   90.00
_cell.angle_beta   90.00
_cell.angle_gamma   90.00
#
_symmetry.space_group_name_H-M   'P 1'
#
loop_
_entity.id
_entity.type
_entity.pdbx_description
1 polymer ?
#
loop_
_entity_poly.entity_id
_entity_poly.type
_entity_poly.pdbx_seq_one_letter_code
_entity_poly.pdbx_strand_id
1 'polypeptide(L)'
;MSEINALAILQQLDKLRLKENPYSAHTLADENENSRRHYCALLFMVMLSHSPISEYQQRMLQLWLPAIGMEGRQAELCQMATRFGEEGLDEALNAVRESAGQICLLLDCLVFCRVNGPLTSSQTALLEALAAMLGISQEEMENVVYIACLILGLPVGEKKASELLLGIREMSVWREFLMSYNELLFVGLKSWINENKLNIVIPAKNISDLLEIEEINLYSNTWQYITPFPPGFTLLENLQTLVFDSFNITTFPALSSLPASLMSIKIGSYGRLSHLPDSICYLNKLRKLELSNNQLGGISHKVHQFLRNNNVEHSINVSAFIKGSK
;
A
#
# COMPACT_ATOMS: atom_id res chain seq x y z
N MET A 1 -13.97 -23.78 -42.39
CA MET A 1 -14.15 -23.02 -41.14
C MET A 1 -12.81 -22.39 -40.83
N SER A 2 -12.72 -21.06 -40.79
CA SER A 2 -11.48 -20.39 -40.35
C SER A 2 -11.28 -20.71 -38.86
N GLU A 3 -10.15 -21.30 -38.51
CA GLU A 3 -9.79 -21.54 -37.12
C GLU A 3 -9.82 -20.21 -36.34
N ILE A 4 -10.43 -20.22 -35.16
CA ILE A 4 -10.50 -19.04 -34.33
C ILE A 4 -9.13 -18.85 -33.68
N ASN A 5 -8.49 -17.71 -33.90
CA ASN A 5 -7.21 -17.38 -33.30
C ASN A 5 -7.39 -17.17 -31.77
N ALA A 6 -6.84 -18.08 -30.98
CA ALA A 6 -6.92 -18.03 -29.51
C ALA A 6 -6.39 -16.71 -28.92
N LEU A 7 -5.31 -16.16 -29.47
CA LEU A 7 -4.76 -14.88 -29.01
C LEU A 7 -5.73 -13.72 -29.28
N ALA A 8 -6.40 -13.73 -30.43
CA ALA A 8 -7.41 -12.72 -30.76
C ALA A 8 -8.61 -12.80 -29.81
N ILE A 9 -9.06 -14.00 -29.43
CA ILE A 9 -10.10 -14.18 -28.41
C ILE A 9 -9.63 -13.65 -27.07
N LEU A 10 -8.42 -14.00 -26.64
CA LEU A 10 -7.87 -13.57 -25.35
C LEU A 10 -7.81 -12.04 -25.25
N GLN A 11 -7.37 -11.35 -26.30
CA GLN A 11 -7.38 -9.88 -26.34
C GLN A 11 -8.79 -9.28 -26.31
N GLN A 12 -9.78 -9.95 -26.91
CA GLN A 12 -11.18 -9.52 -26.81
C GLN A 12 -11.72 -9.70 -25.39
N LEU A 13 -11.39 -10.82 -24.74
CA LEU A 13 -11.75 -11.09 -23.35
C LEU A 13 -11.10 -10.07 -22.40
N ASP A 14 -9.83 -9.71 -22.60
CA ASP A 14 -9.15 -8.69 -21.79
C ASP A 14 -9.87 -7.32 -21.92
N LYS A 15 -10.35 -6.95 -23.12
CA LYS A 15 -11.14 -5.72 -23.33
C LYS A 15 -12.52 -5.76 -22.68
N LEU A 16 -13.19 -6.92 -22.66
CA LEU A 16 -14.46 -7.10 -21.96
C LEU A 16 -14.23 -7.04 -20.45
N ARG A 17 -13.16 -7.66 -19.97
CA ARG A 17 -12.75 -7.64 -18.56
C ARG A 17 -12.58 -6.22 -18.04
N LEU A 18 -11.93 -5.33 -18.79
CA LEU A 18 -11.82 -3.92 -18.39
C LEU A 18 -13.17 -3.24 -18.11
N LYS A 19 -14.25 -3.69 -18.76
CA LYS A 19 -15.60 -3.16 -18.57
C LYS A 19 -16.38 -3.86 -17.47
N GLU A 20 -16.26 -5.18 -17.39
CA GLU A 20 -17.10 -6.00 -16.52
C GLU A 20 -16.47 -6.25 -15.15
N ASN A 21 -15.15 -6.42 -15.10
CA ASN A 21 -14.40 -6.72 -13.88
C ASN A 21 -12.95 -6.20 -13.98
N PRO A 22 -12.75 -4.87 -13.94
CA PRO A 22 -11.41 -4.29 -13.97
C PRO A 22 -10.64 -4.66 -12.70
N TYR A 23 -9.31 -4.54 -12.76
CA TYR A 23 -8.51 -4.60 -11.54
C TYR A 23 -8.93 -3.49 -10.56
N SER A 24 -8.80 -3.79 -9.28
CA SER A 24 -8.95 -2.79 -8.23
C SER A 24 -7.99 -1.63 -8.47
N ALA A 25 -8.40 -0.42 -8.10
CA ALA A 25 -7.54 0.75 -8.23
C ALA A 25 -6.20 0.51 -7.52
N HIS A 26 -5.11 0.90 -8.19
CA HIS A 26 -3.78 0.84 -7.62
C HIS A 26 -3.68 1.78 -6.42
N THR A 27 -2.86 1.44 -5.41
CA THR A 27 -2.66 2.26 -4.20
C THR A 27 -2.30 3.71 -4.50
N LEU A 28 -1.57 3.93 -5.61
CA LEU A 28 -1.11 5.25 -6.07
C LEU A 28 -2.08 5.91 -7.08
N ALA A 29 -3.28 5.38 -7.32
CA ALA A 29 -4.20 5.90 -8.33
C ALA A 29 -4.61 7.37 -8.09
N ASP A 30 -4.68 7.78 -6.82
CA ASP A 30 -5.01 9.15 -6.41
C ASP A 30 -3.80 10.09 -6.39
N GLU A 31 -2.60 9.58 -6.61
CA GLU A 31 -1.39 10.41 -6.65
C GLU A 31 -1.36 11.30 -7.90
N ASN A 32 -0.60 12.39 -7.81
CA ASN A 32 -0.43 13.29 -8.95
C ASN A 32 0.17 12.53 -10.15
N GLU A 33 -0.20 12.96 -11.37
CA GLU A 33 0.19 12.28 -12.61
C GLU A 33 1.72 12.18 -12.76
N ASN A 34 2.48 13.19 -12.30
CA ASN A 34 3.93 13.15 -12.37
C ASN A 34 4.53 12.03 -11.52
N SER A 35 4.05 11.85 -10.28
CA SER A 35 4.50 10.75 -9.41
C SER A 35 4.15 9.39 -10.01
N ARG A 36 2.94 9.23 -10.55
CA ARG A 36 2.53 7.99 -11.22
C ARG A 36 3.36 7.67 -12.46
N ARG A 37 3.71 8.68 -13.26
CA ARG A 37 4.59 8.50 -14.43
C ARG A 37 5.98 8.02 -14.03
N HIS A 38 6.57 8.63 -13.01
CA HIS A 38 7.87 8.24 -12.50
C HIS A 38 7.87 6.83 -11.90
N TYR A 39 6.84 6.49 -11.13
CA TYR A 39 6.60 5.14 -10.63
C TYR A 39 6.58 4.12 -11.78
N CYS A 40 5.73 4.37 -12.79
CA CYS A 40 5.64 3.48 -13.94
C CYS A 40 6.96 3.41 -14.71
N ALA A 41 7.65 4.53 -14.92
CA ALA A 41 8.93 4.54 -15.62
C ALA A 41 9.97 3.65 -14.93
N LEU A 42 10.03 3.63 -13.59
CA LEU A 42 10.87 2.69 -12.83
C LEU A 42 10.46 1.23 -13.08
N LEU A 43 9.15 0.92 -13.04
CA LEU A 43 8.64 -0.42 -13.37
C LEU A 43 9.07 -0.85 -14.78
N PHE A 44 8.85 0.01 -15.79
CA PHE A 44 9.24 -0.25 -17.17
C PHE A 44 10.76 -0.40 -17.33
N MET A 45 11.56 0.36 -16.58
CA MET A 45 13.02 0.24 -16.60
C MET A 45 13.47 -1.16 -16.18
N VAL A 46 12.88 -1.71 -15.11
CA VAL A 46 13.18 -3.07 -14.65
C VAL A 46 12.67 -4.12 -15.65
N MET A 47 11.47 -3.94 -16.21
CA MET A 47 10.93 -4.86 -17.21
C MET A 47 11.79 -4.92 -18.47
N LEU A 48 12.25 -3.76 -18.97
CA LEU A 48 13.02 -3.61 -20.21
C LEU A 48 14.51 -3.91 -20.04
N SER A 49 15.00 -4.15 -18.83
CA SER A 49 16.43 -4.36 -18.55
C SER A 49 17.00 -5.65 -19.16
N HIS A 50 16.13 -6.56 -19.62
CA HIS A 50 16.52 -7.84 -20.19
C HIS A 50 15.99 -8.05 -21.60
N SER A 51 14.71 -7.82 -21.83
CA SER A 51 14.05 -8.07 -23.11
C SER A 51 12.97 -7.01 -23.38
N PRO A 52 12.53 -6.87 -24.64
CA PRO A 52 11.28 -6.17 -24.93
C PRO A 52 10.10 -6.78 -24.16
N ILE A 53 9.04 -5.98 -23.98
CA ILE A 53 7.80 -6.42 -23.33
C ILE A 53 7.22 -7.61 -24.10
N SER A 54 7.00 -8.73 -23.40
CA SER A 54 6.42 -9.93 -23.99
C SER A 54 4.91 -9.80 -24.20
N GLU A 55 4.30 -10.74 -24.94
CA GLU A 55 2.84 -10.77 -25.10
C GLU A 55 2.09 -10.95 -23.78
N TYR A 56 2.63 -11.77 -22.86
CA TYR A 56 2.03 -11.96 -21.53
C TYR A 56 2.09 -10.68 -20.69
N GLN A 57 3.24 -10.01 -20.67
CA GLN A 57 3.39 -8.73 -19.99
C GLN A 57 2.49 -7.66 -20.62
N GLN A 58 2.38 -7.62 -21.94
CA GLN A 58 1.53 -6.67 -22.64
C GLN A 58 0.05 -6.83 -22.27
N ARG A 59 -0.44 -8.07 -22.19
CA ARG A 59 -1.83 -8.34 -21.75
C ARG A 59 -2.06 -7.92 -20.30
N MET A 60 -1.11 -8.20 -19.40
CA MET A 60 -1.20 -7.73 -18.01
C MET A 60 -1.17 -6.20 -17.91
N LEU A 61 -0.30 -5.53 -18.67
CA LEU A 61 -0.21 -4.06 -18.72
C LEU A 61 -1.52 -3.42 -19.21
N GLN A 62 -2.23 -4.05 -20.16
CA GLN A 62 -3.53 -3.57 -20.62
C GLN A 62 -4.58 -3.53 -19.50
N LEU A 63 -4.49 -4.43 -18.52
CA LEU A 63 -5.37 -4.46 -17.35
C LEU A 63 -4.86 -3.58 -16.20
N TRP A 64 -3.54 -3.50 -16.02
CA TRP A 64 -2.90 -2.81 -14.90
C TRP A 64 -2.73 -1.30 -15.11
N LEU A 65 -2.39 -0.82 -16.32
CA LEU A 65 -2.21 0.61 -16.58
C LEU A 65 -3.47 1.44 -16.29
N PRO A 66 -4.69 1.00 -16.65
CA PRO A 66 -5.92 1.67 -16.24
C PRO A 66 -6.09 1.74 -14.72
N ALA A 67 -5.67 0.72 -13.97
CA ALA A 67 -5.81 0.67 -12.51
C ALA A 67 -4.98 1.73 -11.78
N ILE A 68 -3.82 2.12 -12.34
CA ILE A 68 -3.05 3.27 -11.85
C ILE A 68 -3.39 4.58 -12.59
N GLY A 69 -4.29 4.54 -13.58
CA GLY A 69 -4.71 5.70 -14.36
C GLY A 69 -3.69 6.19 -15.40
N MET A 70 -2.83 5.30 -15.91
CA MET A 70 -1.84 5.58 -16.96
C MET A 70 -2.18 4.90 -18.30
N GLU A 71 -3.46 4.62 -18.54
CA GLU A 71 -3.93 4.03 -19.80
C GLU A 71 -3.51 4.88 -21.01
N GLY A 72 -3.08 4.23 -22.09
CA GLY A 72 -2.66 4.89 -23.33
C GLY A 72 -1.28 5.57 -23.28
N ARG A 73 -0.60 5.59 -22.12
CA ARG A 73 0.72 6.24 -21.96
C ARG A 73 1.92 5.29 -22.07
N GLN A 74 1.72 4.01 -22.38
CA GLN A 74 2.80 3.01 -22.39
C GLN A 74 4.03 3.44 -23.23
N ALA A 75 3.82 3.98 -24.44
CA ALA A 75 4.93 4.39 -25.30
C ALA A 75 5.78 5.51 -24.68
N GLU A 76 5.14 6.49 -24.04
CA GLU A 76 5.80 7.57 -23.30
C GLU A 76 6.57 7.03 -22.09
N LEU A 77 5.97 6.12 -21.33
CA LEU A 77 6.58 5.50 -20.15
C LEU A 77 7.81 4.66 -20.52
N CYS A 78 7.77 3.89 -21.60
CA CYS A 78 8.93 3.17 -22.13
C CYS A 78 10.06 4.13 -22.56
N GLN A 79 9.73 5.28 -23.16
CA GLN A 79 10.72 6.29 -23.52
C GLN A 79 11.37 6.92 -22.29
N MET A 80 10.59 7.22 -21.24
CA MET A 80 11.13 7.70 -19.97
C MET A 80 12.06 6.64 -19.34
N ALA A 81 11.62 5.39 -19.27
CA ALA A 81 12.36 4.28 -18.67
C ALA A 81 13.73 4.01 -19.31
N THR A 82 13.86 4.21 -20.62
CA THR A 82 15.10 3.98 -21.37
C THR A 82 16.06 5.17 -21.37
N ARG A 83 15.65 6.30 -20.79
CA ARG A 83 16.38 7.58 -20.82
C ARG A 83 16.63 8.15 -19.42
N PHE A 84 16.55 7.33 -18.38
CA PHE A 84 16.94 7.78 -17.04
C PHE A 84 18.40 8.24 -17.04
N GLY A 85 18.59 9.55 -16.89
CA GLY A 85 19.83 10.11 -16.36
C GLY A 85 19.81 10.05 -14.83
N GLU A 86 20.91 10.45 -14.20
CA GLU A 86 21.06 10.46 -12.74
C GLU A 86 19.96 11.31 -12.07
N GLU A 87 19.73 12.53 -12.56
CA GLU A 87 18.68 13.43 -12.05
C GLU A 87 17.28 12.82 -12.17
N GLY A 88 16.95 12.25 -13.34
CA GLY A 88 15.63 11.64 -13.55
C GLY A 88 15.39 10.39 -12.70
N LEU A 89 16.45 9.62 -12.40
CA LEU A 89 16.35 8.47 -11.51
C LEU A 89 16.10 8.91 -10.06
N ASP A 90 16.79 9.97 -9.61
CA ASP A 90 16.57 10.53 -8.27
C ASP A 90 15.14 11.09 -8.12
N GLU A 91 14.67 11.86 -9.12
CA GLU A 91 13.28 12.32 -9.18
C GLU A 91 12.29 11.16 -9.08
N ALA A 92 12.56 10.06 -9.79
CA ALA A 92 11.68 8.91 -9.77
C ALA A 92 11.65 8.19 -8.43
N LEU A 93 12.81 7.98 -7.82
CA LEU A 93 12.92 7.38 -6.49
C LEU A 93 12.25 8.25 -5.44
N ASN A 94 12.41 9.57 -5.52
CA ASN A 94 11.75 10.51 -4.63
C ASN A 94 10.22 10.47 -4.79
N ALA A 95 9.71 10.43 -6.02
CA ALA A 95 8.28 10.25 -6.28
C ALA A 95 7.71 8.99 -5.60
N VAL A 96 8.42 7.87 -5.69
CA VAL A 96 8.02 6.60 -5.04
C VAL A 96 8.05 6.71 -3.51
N ARG A 97 9.10 7.32 -2.94
CA ARG A 97 9.22 7.54 -1.49
C ARG A 97 8.10 8.44 -0.97
N GLU A 98 7.78 9.49 -1.70
CA GLU A 98 6.80 10.48 -1.28
C GLU A 98 5.37 9.93 -1.26
N SER A 99 5.09 8.92 -2.10
CA SER A 99 3.78 8.29 -2.28
C SER A 99 3.61 6.93 -1.59
N ALA A 100 4.53 6.51 -0.71
CA ALA A 100 4.56 5.15 -0.13
C ALA A 100 4.64 4.00 -1.15
N GLY A 101 5.15 4.26 -2.35
CA GLY A 101 5.12 3.30 -3.44
C GLY A 101 6.15 2.17 -3.34
N GLN A 102 7.02 2.16 -2.32
CA GLN A 102 8.20 1.30 -2.30
C GLN A 102 7.86 -0.20 -2.42
N ILE A 103 6.96 -0.66 -1.56
CA ILE A 103 6.49 -2.06 -1.53
C ILE A 103 5.71 -2.40 -2.80
N CYS A 104 4.82 -1.50 -3.24
CA CYS A 104 4.03 -1.67 -4.45
C CYS A 104 4.95 -1.84 -5.68
N LEU A 105 5.99 -1.00 -5.80
CA LEU A 105 6.89 -0.99 -6.95
C LEU A 105 7.62 -2.32 -7.07
N LEU A 106 8.20 -2.81 -5.98
CA LEU A 106 8.91 -4.10 -6.03
C LEU A 106 7.95 -5.26 -6.28
N LEU A 107 6.75 -5.23 -5.71
CA LEU A 107 5.74 -6.24 -5.97
C LEU A 107 5.35 -6.27 -7.45
N ASP A 108 5.02 -5.12 -8.04
CA ASP A 108 4.67 -5.00 -9.45
C ASP A 108 5.83 -5.48 -10.33
N CYS A 109 7.06 -5.00 -10.07
CA CYS A 109 8.23 -5.43 -10.82
C CYS A 109 8.42 -6.95 -10.76
N LEU A 110 8.29 -7.57 -9.58
CA LEU A 110 8.41 -9.02 -9.44
C LEU A 110 7.32 -9.76 -10.22
N VAL A 111 6.06 -9.32 -10.10
CA VAL A 111 4.93 -9.93 -10.82
C VAL A 111 5.16 -9.84 -12.33
N PHE A 112 5.49 -8.65 -12.85
CA PHE A 112 5.70 -8.43 -14.28
C PHE A 112 6.96 -9.12 -14.83
N CYS A 113 8.07 -9.11 -14.10
CA CYS A 113 9.31 -9.74 -14.57
C CYS A 113 9.21 -11.27 -14.54
N ARG A 114 8.47 -11.83 -13.59
CA ARG A 114 8.40 -13.29 -13.41
C ARG A 114 7.32 -14.00 -14.22
N VAL A 115 6.39 -13.27 -14.85
CA VAL A 115 5.37 -13.89 -15.71
C VAL A 115 5.97 -14.69 -16.87
N ASN A 116 7.18 -14.32 -17.32
CA ASN A 116 7.90 -15.01 -18.40
C ASN A 116 8.86 -16.10 -17.92
N GLY A 117 9.03 -16.29 -16.60
CA GLY A 117 9.98 -17.24 -16.03
C GLY A 117 10.81 -16.67 -14.88
N PRO A 118 11.93 -17.32 -14.52
CA PRO A 118 12.81 -16.84 -13.45
C PRO A 118 13.40 -15.46 -13.75
N LEU A 119 13.69 -14.69 -12.70
CA LEU A 119 14.40 -13.42 -12.83
C LEU A 119 15.80 -13.64 -13.40
N THR A 120 16.22 -12.74 -14.28
CA THR A 120 17.59 -12.71 -14.78
C THR A 120 18.54 -12.02 -13.80
N SER A 121 19.85 -12.26 -13.92
CA SER A 121 20.85 -11.60 -13.07
C SER A 121 20.76 -10.07 -13.10
N SER A 122 20.47 -9.48 -14.28
CA SER A 122 20.30 -8.03 -14.41
C SER A 122 19.06 -7.53 -13.68
N GLN A 123 17.93 -8.24 -13.77
CA GLN A 123 16.71 -7.87 -13.06
C GLN A 123 16.88 -8.01 -11.56
N THR A 124 17.51 -9.10 -11.09
CA THR A 124 17.82 -9.30 -9.67
C THR A 124 18.68 -8.17 -9.13
N ALA A 125 19.77 -7.81 -9.81
CA ALA A 125 20.65 -6.73 -9.39
C ALA A 125 19.93 -5.37 -9.33
N LEU A 126 19.07 -5.06 -10.30
CA LEU A 126 18.27 -3.83 -10.29
C LEU A 126 17.27 -3.81 -9.14
N LEU A 127 16.57 -4.92 -8.89
CA LEU A 127 15.60 -5.02 -7.80
C LEU A 127 16.27 -4.89 -6.43
N GLU A 128 17.43 -5.51 -6.23
CA GLU A 128 18.23 -5.37 -5.00
C GLU A 128 18.70 -3.93 -4.79
N ALA A 129 19.20 -3.27 -5.85
CA ALA A 129 19.60 -1.88 -5.80
C ALA A 129 18.42 -0.94 -5.47
N LEU A 130 17.27 -1.15 -6.11
CA LEU A 130 16.05 -0.38 -5.83
C LEU A 130 15.56 -0.62 -4.40
N ALA A 131 15.57 -1.87 -3.91
CA ALA A 131 15.21 -2.20 -2.54
C ALA A 131 16.07 -1.44 -1.52
N ALA A 132 17.40 -1.45 -1.73
CA ALA A 132 18.34 -0.74 -0.88
C ALA A 132 18.12 0.79 -0.91
N MET A 133 17.94 1.36 -2.11
CA MET A 133 17.71 2.80 -2.28
C MET A 133 16.37 3.26 -1.69
N LEU A 134 15.37 2.40 -1.68
CA LEU A 134 14.04 2.67 -1.13
C LEU A 134 13.93 2.32 0.36
N GLY A 135 14.98 1.79 0.98
CA GLY A 135 15.04 1.47 2.40
C GLY A 135 14.17 0.28 2.79
N ILE A 136 13.92 -0.66 1.86
CA ILE A 136 13.12 -1.86 2.12
C ILE A 136 14.01 -2.87 2.85
N SER A 137 13.55 -3.34 3.99
CA SER A 137 14.26 -4.36 4.79
C SER A 137 14.24 -5.73 4.12
N GLN A 138 15.15 -6.61 4.53
CA GLN A 138 15.16 -7.99 4.06
C GLN A 138 13.84 -8.72 4.37
N GLU A 139 13.28 -8.50 5.56
CA GLU A 139 12.04 -9.14 6.01
C GLU A 139 10.81 -8.69 5.18
N GLU A 140 10.74 -7.39 4.85
CA GLU A 140 9.74 -6.86 3.93
C GLU A 140 9.91 -7.44 2.52
N MET A 141 11.15 -7.51 2.02
CA MET A 141 11.43 -8.07 0.70
C MET A 141 11.05 -9.56 0.61
N GLU A 142 11.31 -10.35 1.65
CA GLU A 142 10.87 -11.75 1.73
C GLU A 142 9.34 -11.88 1.67
N ASN A 143 8.60 -10.98 2.33
CA ASN A 143 7.15 -10.92 2.24
C ASN A 143 6.69 -10.51 0.83
N VAL A 144 7.32 -9.51 0.21
CA VAL A 144 7.02 -9.06 -1.15
C VAL A 144 7.22 -10.19 -2.16
N VAL A 145 8.30 -10.96 -2.05
CA VAL A 145 8.54 -12.15 -2.89
C VAL A 145 7.48 -13.22 -2.67
N TYR A 146 7.11 -13.49 -1.41
CA TYR A 146 6.05 -14.44 -1.07
C TYR A 146 4.72 -14.06 -1.73
N ILE A 147 4.32 -12.79 -1.64
CA ILE A 147 3.08 -12.27 -2.24
C ILE A 147 3.15 -12.35 -3.77
N ALA A 148 4.28 -11.96 -4.37
CA ALA A 148 4.47 -12.07 -5.82
C ALA A 148 4.30 -13.51 -6.32
N CYS A 149 4.82 -14.49 -5.57
CA CYS A 149 4.65 -15.90 -5.89
C CYS A 149 3.18 -16.35 -5.76
N LEU A 150 2.44 -15.90 -4.73
CA LEU A 150 1.00 -16.17 -4.62
C LEU A 150 0.23 -15.63 -5.82
N ILE A 151 0.49 -14.38 -6.23
CA ILE A 151 -0.16 -13.74 -7.39
C ILE A 151 0.09 -14.54 -8.67
N LEU A 152 1.30 -15.05 -8.84
CA LEU A 152 1.71 -15.82 -10.01
C LEU A 152 1.34 -17.32 -9.92
N GLY A 153 0.72 -17.76 -8.84
CA GLY A 153 0.40 -19.18 -8.62
C GLY A 153 1.63 -20.08 -8.47
N LEU A 154 2.77 -19.53 -8.08
CA LEU A 154 4.01 -20.27 -7.85
C LEU A 154 3.98 -20.95 -6.47
N PRO A 155 4.62 -22.13 -6.32
CA PRO A 155 4.66 -22.83 -5.04
C PRO A 155 5.41 -21.99 -3.99
N VAL A 156 4.80 -21.86 -2.81
CA VAL A 156 5.36 -21.18 -1.64
C VAL A 156 5.15 -22.03 -0.40
N GLY A 157 5.99 -21.82 0.61
CA GLY A 157 5.77 -22.41 1.94
C GLY A 157 4.53 -21.83 2.62
N GLU A 158 3.96 -22.57 3.57
CA GLU A 158 2.88 -22.03 4.40
C GLU A 158 3.39 -20.91 5.31
N LYS A 159 2.60 -19.86 5.48
CA LYS A 159 2.82 -18.79 6.47
C LYS A 159 1.67 -18.76 7.47
N LYS A 160 1.98 -18.44 8.72
CA LYS A 160 1.02 -18.11 9.77
C LYS A 160 0.66 -16.63 9.68
N ALA A 161 -0.53 -16.29 10.19
CA ALA A 161 -0.98 -14.91 10.25
C ALA A 161 -0.04 -13.98 11.05
N SER A 162 0.65 -14.51 12.07
CA SER A 162 1.65 -13.77 12.87
C SER A 162 2.93 -13.43 12.11
N GLU A 163 3.16 -14.03 10.94
CA GLU A 163 4.34 -13.81 10.10
C GLU A 163 4.08 -12.81 8.98
N LEU A 164 2.84 -12.29 8.87
CA LEU A 164 2.49 -11.29 7.89
C LEU A 164 2.91 -9.90 8.37
N LEU A 165 3.55 -9.14 7.48
CA LEU A 165 3.95 -7.75 7.74
C LEU A 165 3.13 -6.72 6.94
N LEU A 166 2.54 -7.13 5.82
CA LEU A 166 1.92 -6.23 4.84
C LEU A 166 0.40 -6.40 4.86
N GLY A 167 -0.33 -5.30 4.74
CA GLY A 167 -1.78 -5.29 4.63
C GLY A 167 -2.23 -5.50 3.18
N ILE A 168 -3.54 -5.58 2.95
CA ILE A 168 -4.08 -5.73 1.59
C ILE A 168 -3.93 -4.43 0.76
N ARG A 169 -3.65 -3.31 1.43
CA ARG A 169 -3.54 -1.99 0.82
C ARG A 169 -2.44 -1.95 -0.22
N GLU A 170 -1.21 -2.33 0.13
CA GLU A 170 -0.01 -2.26 -0.71
C GLU A 170 -0.10 -3.14 -1.96
N MET A 171 -1.01 -4.12 -1.97
CA MET A 171 -1.21 -5.07 -3.06
C MET A 171 -2.65 -5.01 -3.62
N SER A 172 -3.32 -3.88 -3.43
CA SER A 172 -4.72 -3.65 -3.80
C SER A 172 -5.04 -4.05 -5.24
N VAL A 173 -4.19 -3.68 -6.21
CA VAL A 173 -4.36 -4.00 -7.63
C VAL A 173 -4.35 -5.51 -7.92
N TRP A 174 -3.66 -6.30 -7.09
CA TRP A 174 -3.49 -7.75 -7.24
C TRP A 174 -4.42 -8.57 -6.33
N ARG A 175 -5.31 -7.90 -5.60
CA ARG A 175 -6.15 -8.49 -4.54
C ARG A 175 -6.90 -9.75 -4.95
N GLU A 176 -7.40 -9.83 -6.18
CA GLU A 176 -8.18 -10.98 -6.66
C GLU A 176 -7.38 -12.29 -6.70
N PHE A 177 -6.05 -12.21 -6.75
CA PHE A 177 -5.16 -13.37 -6.73
C PHE A 177 -4.74 -13.78 -5.31
N LEU A 178 -5.22 -13.07 -4.30
CA LEU A 178 -4.70 -13.12 -2.93
C LEU A 178 -5.73 -13.65 -1.92
N MET A 179 -6.66 -14.50 -2.35
CA MET A 179 -7.71 -15.06 -1.49
C MET A 179 -7.17 -15.70 -0.21
N SER A 180 -6.18 -16.60 -0.33
CA SER A 180 -5.55 -17.25 0.84
C SER A 180 -4.78 -16.26 1.73
N TYR A 181 -4.20 -15.21 1.15
CA TYR A 181 -3.54 -14.15 1.92
C TYR A 181 -4.57 -13.35 2.73
N ASN A 182 -5.70 -12.99 2.12
CA ASN A 182 -6.81 -12.30 2.78
C ASN A 182 -7.39 -13.12 3.94
N GLU A 183 -7.48 -14.45 3.78
CA GLU A 183 -7.88 -15.35 4.86
C GLU A 183 -6.88 -15.32 6.01
N LEU A 184 -5.57 -15.34 5.74
CA LEU A 184 -4.55 -15.22 6.79
C LEU A 184 -4.58 -13.87 7.49
N LEU A 185 -4.75 -12.77 6.74
CA LEU A 185 -4.97 -11.44 7.31
C LEU A 185 -6.17 -11.43 8.25
N PHE A 186 -7.27 -12.06 7.85
CA PHE A 186 -8.48 -12.16 8.67
C PHE A 186 -8.28 -13.01 9.93
N VAL A 187 -7.53 -14.11 9.83
CA VAL A 187 -7.14 -14.93 11.00
C VAL A 187 -6.30 -14.10 11.97
N GLY A 188 -5.33 -13.34 11.48
CA GLY A 188 -4.50 -12.45 12.29
C GLY A 188 -5.30 -11.36 12.99
N LEU A 189 -6.24 -10.73 12.26
CA LEU A 189 -7.17 -9.76 12.83
C LEU A 189 -8.01 -10.38 13.95
N LYS A 190 -8.60 -11.56 13.74
CA LYS A 190 -9.39 -12.26 14.77
C LYS A 190 -8.55 -12.64 16.00
N SER A 191 -7.30 -13.07 15.81
CA SER A 191 -6.40 -13.38 16.93
C SER A 191 -6.19 -12.13 17.77
N TRP A 192 -5.83 -11.02 17.12
CA TRP A 192 -5.62 -9.73 17.79
C TRP A 192 -6.89 -9.21 18.48
N ILE A 193 -8.07 -9.33 17.86
CA ILE A 193 -9.36 -8.96 18.50
C ILE A 193 -9.57 -9.77 19.78
N ASN A 194 -9.34 -11.10 19.74
CA ASN A 194 -9.55 -11.98 20.88
C ASN A 194 -8.55 -11.71 22.02
N GLU A 195 -7.26 -11.59 21.68
CA GLU A 195 -6.18 -11.30 22.63
C GLU A 195 -6.43 -9.97 23.37
N ASN A 196 -6.98 -8.99 22.66
CA ASN A 196 -7.36 -7.69 23.21
C ASN A 196 -8.79 -7.63 23.76
N LYS A 197 -9.55 -8.74 23.73
CA LYS A 197 -10.93 -8.82 24.24
C LYS A 197 -11.89 -7.82 23.57
N LEU A 198 -11.71 -7.58 22.27
CA LEU A 198 -12.45 -6.58 21.47
C LEU A 198 -13.68 -7.15 20.72
N ASN A 199 -14.09 -8.38 21.00
CA ASN A 199 -15.17 -9.08 20.29
C ASN A 199 -16.52 -8.36 20.30
N ILE A 200 -16.77 -7.51 21.28
CA ILE A 200 -18.01 -6.71 21.39
C ILE A 200 -17.96 -5.50 20.45
N VAL A 201 -16.76 -5.01 20.13
CA VAL A 201 -16.55 -3.81 19.31
C VAL A 201 -16.40 -4.17 17.83
N ILE A 202 -15.75 -5.31 17.53
CA ILE A 202 -15.55 -5.78 16.15
C ILE A 202 -16.17 -7.18 16.01
N PRO A 203 -17.49 -7.29 15.80
CA PRO A 203 -18.20 -8.58 15.76
C PRO A 203 -18.19 -9.20 14.35
N ALA A 204 -17.00 -9.50 13.81
CA ALA A 204 -16.85 -10.06 12.46
C ALA A 204 -16.68 -11.59 12.47
N LYS A 205 -17.51 -12.31 11.70
CA LYS A 205 -17.44 -13.78 11.55
C LYS A 205 -16.73 -14.18 10.26
N ASN A 206 -16.91 -13.39 9.21
CA ASN A 206 -16.26 -13.56 7.90
C ASN A 206 -15.69 -12.22 7.41
N ILE A 207 -14.93 -12.25 6.31
CA ILE A 207 -14.28 -11.06 5.74
C ILE A 207 -15.30 -10.03 5.25
N SER A 208 -16.39 -10.47 4.62
CA SER A 208 -17.45 -9.59 4.11
C SER A 208 -18.12 -8.76 5.21
N ASP A 209 -18.25 -9.27 6.44
CA ASP A 209 -18.78 -8.51 7.59
C ASP A 209 -17.93 -7.26 7.89
N LEU A 210 -16.63 -7.27 7.56
CA LEU A 210 -15.72 -6.13 7.81
C LEU A 210 -16.04 -4.93 6.91
N LEU A 211 -16.69 -5.16 5.76
CA LEU A 211 -17.10 -4.10 4.85
C LEU A 211 -18.27 -3.27 5.40
N GLU A 212 -18.98 -3.76 6.41
CA GLU A 212 -20.07 -3.02 7.05
C GLU A 212 -19.59 -2.08 8.16
N ILE A 213 -18.32 -2.15 8.54
CA ILE A 213 -17.77 -1.42 9.69
C ILE A 213 -17.24 -0.06 9.22
N GLU A 214 -18.00 0.99 9.50
CA GLU A 214 -17.63 2.39 9.20
C GLU A 214 -16.97 3.11 10.39
N GLU A 215 -17.29 2.68 11.61
CA GLU A 215 -16.78 3.30 12.83
C GLU A 215 -16.33 2.26 13.85
N ILE A 216 -15.15 2.47 14.42
CA ILE A 216 -14.62 1.64 15.50
C ILE A 216 -14.22 2.55 16.67
N ASN A 217 -14.70 2.21 17.86
CA ASN A 217 -14.31 2.84 19.11
C ASN A 217 -13.69 1.82 20.06
N LEU A 218 -12.35 1.77 20.09
CA LEU A 218 -11.53 0.94 20.97
C LEU A 218 -11.12 1.68 22.26
N TYR A 219 -11.83 2.75 22.62
CA TYR A 219 -11.56 3.45 23.87
C TYR A 219 -11.95 2.56 25.06
N SER A 220 -11.00 2.29 25.94
CA SER A 220 -11.23 1.46 27.12
C SER A 220 -10.63 2.07 28.38
N ASN A 221 -11.39 2.04 29.47
CA ASN A 221 -10.90 2.37 30.81
C ASN A 221 -10.11 1.23 31.46
N THR A 222 -9.90 0.11 30.75
CA THR A 222 -9.22 -1.09 31.27
C THR A 222 -7.73 -1.14 30.95
N TRP A 223 -7.14 -0.06 30.44
CA TRP A 223 -5.69 0.09 30.23
C TRP A 223 -5.09 -1.02 29.34
N GLN A 224 -5.79 -1.38 28.27
CA GLN A 224 -5.36 -2.43 27.33
C GLN A 224 -4.26 -1.96 26.37
N TYR A 225 -3.43 -2.90 25.89
CA TYR A 225 -2.39 -2.67 24.89
C TYR A 225 -2.87 -3.08 23.51
N ILE A 226 -3.66 -2.24 22.86
CA ILE A 226 -4.26 -2.54 21.54
C ILE A 226 -3.38 -2.12 20.35
N THR A 227 -2.20 -1.56 20.60
CA THR A 227 -1.22 -1.22 19.57
C THR A 227 0.04 -2.08 19.69
N PRO A 228 0.66 -2.51 18.59
CA PRO A 228 0.36 -2.15 17.19
C PRO A 228 -0.91 -2.84 16.64
N PHE A 229 -1.50 -2.24 15.60
CA PHE A 229 -2.59 -2.87 14.85
C PHE A 229 -2.03 -3.94 13.89
N PRO A 230 -2.71 -5.09 13.74
CA PRO A 230 -2.26 -6.16 12.85
C PRO A 230 -2.43 -5.74 11.37
N PRO A 231 -1.66 -6.30 10.42
CA PRO A 231 -1.83 -5.98 8.99
C PRO A 231 -3.25 -6.23 8.47
N GLY A 232 -3.94 -7.23 9.05
CA GLY A 232 -5.34 -7.52 8.73
C GLY A 232 -6.34 -6.44 9.11
N PHE A 233 -5.93 -5.41 9.87
CA PHE A 233 -6.76 -4.23 10.12
C PHE A 233 -7.04 -3.41 8.84
N THR A 234 -6.22 -3.57 7.79
CA THR A 234 -6.49 -3.03 6.45
C THR A 234 -7.69 -3.65 5.73
N LEU A 235 -8.21 -4.79 6.20
CA LEU A 235 -9.45 -5.40 5.67
C LEU A 235 -10.71 -4.58 6.01
N LEU A 236 -10.63 -3.62 6.93
CA LEU A 236 -11.72 -2.72 7.30
C LEU A 236 -11.83 -1.57 6.27
N GLU A 237 -12.12 -1.92 5.02
CA GLU A 237 -11.99 -1.01 3.87
C GLU A 237 -12.95 0.17 3.90
N ASN A 238 -14.06 0.06 4.61
CA ASN A 238 -15.04 1.13 4.76
C ASN A 238 -14.91 1.89 6.09
N LEU A 239 -13.87 1.62 6.89
CA LEU A 239 -13.67 2.30 8.17
C LEU A 239 -13.30 3.77 7.96
N GLN A 240 -14.20 4.66 8.37
CA GLN A 240 -14.05 6.11 8.27
C GLN A 240 -13.60 6.72 9.59
N THR A 241 -14.09 6.19 10.72
CA THR A 241 -13.81 6.74 12.05
C THR A 241 -13.11 5.71 12.93
N LEU A 242 -11.90 6.03 13.38
CA LEU A 242 -11.17 5.22 14.35
C LEU A 242 -10.89 6.04 15.62
N VAL A 243 -11.53 5.64 16.71
CA VAL A 243 -11.27 6.14 18.06
C VAL A 243 -10.58 5.04 18.85
N PHE A 244 -9.44 5.33 19.47
CA PHE A 244 -8.74 4.34 20.29
C PHE A 244 -7.91 4.98 21.39
N ASP A 245 -7.65 4.21 22.45
CA ASP A 245 -6.65 4.54 23.47
C ASP A 245 -5.91 3.26 23.86
N SER A 246 -4.63 3.37 24.18
CA SER A 246 -3.80 2.23 24.58
C SER A 246 -2.80 2.69 25.63
N PHE A 247 -2.55 1.83 26.62
CA PHE A 247 -1.79 2.20 27.80
C PHE A 247 -0.33 2.62 27.51
N ASN A 248 0.22 2.26 26.36
CA ASN A 248 1.62 2.56 26.05
C ASN A 248 1.82 3.03 24.60
N ILE A 249 0.91 3.88 24.10
CA ILE A 249 1.13 4.49 22.78
C ILE A 249 2.23 5.56 22.92
N THR A 250 3.47 5.17 22.59
CA THR A 250 4.64 6.07 22.51
C THR A 250 4.94 6.50 21.08
N THR A 251 4.53 5.69 20.11
CA THR A 251 4.63 5.95 18.67
C THR A 251 3.24 5.84 18.03
N PHE A 252 3.02 6.61 16.97
CA PHE A 252 1.80 6.47 16.16
C PHE A 252 1.77 5.06 15.51
N PRO A 253 0.62 4.37 15.42
CA PRO A 253 0.53 3.06 14.77
C PRO A 253 1.09 3.08 13.34
N ALA A 254 1.62 1.95 12.85
CA ALA A 254 2.07 1.87 11.46
C ALA A 254 0.91 2.19 10.51
N LEU A 255 1.07 3.22 9.67
CA LEU A 255 0.02 3.68 8.73
C LEU A 255 -0.28 2.65 7.64
N SER A 256 0.65 1.74 7.36
CA SER A 256 0.45 0.59 6.47
C SER A 256 -0.57 -0.41 7.00
N SER A 257 -0.71 -0.51 8.34
CA SER A 257 -1.73 -1.36 8.96
C SER A 257 -3.12 -0.70 9.03
N LEU A 258 -3.25 0.57 8.65
CA LEU A 258 -4.52 1.30 8.70
C LEU A 258 -5.19 1.38 7.32
N PRO A 259 -6.54 1.27 7.25
CA PRO A 259 -7.24 1.41 5.98
C PRO A 259 -7.18 2.86 5.46
N ALA A 260 -7.03 3.01 4.14
CA ALA A 260 -6.92 4.33 3.50
C ALA A 260 -8.23 5.13 3.47
N SER A 261 -9.35 4.52 3.86
CA SER A 261 -10.67 5.14 3.96
C SER A 261 -10.85 6.05 5.17
N LEU A 262 -9.92 6.01 6.14
CA LEU A 262 -10.01 6.80 7.36
C LEU A 262 -10.13 8.30 7.09
N MET A 263 -11.20 8.88 7.63
CA MET A 263 -11.50 10.31 7.61
C MET A 263 -11.28 10.96 8.97
N SER A 264 -11.43 10.19 10.05
CA SER A 264 -11.28 10.70 11.42
C SER A 264 -10.48 9.72 12.26
N ILE A 265 -9.38 10.21 12.85
CA ILE A 265 -8.60 9.47 13.85
C ILE A 265 -8.62 10.26 15.15
N LYS A 266 -9.00 9.58 16.23
CA LYS A 266 -8.90 10.10 17.59
C LYS A 266 -8.09 9.14 18.45
N ILE A 267 -6.97 9.64 18.95
CA ILE A 267 -6.15 8.95 19.95
C ILE A 267 -6.44 9.58 21.31
N GLY A 268 -6.75 8.72 22.29
CA GLY A 268 -7.03 9.14 23.66
C GLY A 268 -5.84 9.78 24.38
N SER A 269 -6.08 10.18 25.62
CA SER A 269 -5.24 11.09 26.38
C SER A 269 -4.20 10.42 27.29
N TYR A 270 -4.19 9.10 27.36
CA TYR A 270 -3.26 8.36 28.22
C TYR A 270 -1.94 8.02 27.53
N GLY A 271 -1.79 8.37 26.24
CA GLY A 271 -0.57 8.18 25.46
C GLY A 271 0.54 9.19 25.77
N ARG A 272 1.74 8.89 25.24
CA ARG A 272 2.89 9.79 25.21
C ARG A 272 3.43 9.89 23.78
N LEU A 273 2.55 9.99 22.77
CA LEU A 273 3.03 10.19 21.40
C LEU A 273 3.94 11.42 21.38
N SER A 274 5.16 11.19 20.94
CA SER A 274 6.17 12.24 20.82
C SER A 274 6.30 12.75 19.39
N HIS A 275 5.90 11.93 18.41
CA HIS A 275 6.07 12.22 16.99
C HIS A 275 4.86 11.72 16.18
N LEU A 276 4.58 12.40 15.06
CA LEU A 276 3.66 11.96 14.01
C LEU A 276 4.50 11.64 12.77
N PRO A 277 4.44 10.43 12.21
CA PRO A 277 5.27 10.07 11.07
C PRO A 277 4.80 10.76 9.80
N ASP A 278 5.73 11.03 8.87
CA ASP A 278 5.44 11.61 7.55
C ASP A 278 4.44 10.78 6.74
N SER A 279 4.36 9.48 7.02
CA SER A 279 3.41 8.55 6.40
C SER A 279 1.94 8.84 6.72
N ILE A 280 1.62 9.73 7.69
CA ILE A 280 0.24 10.21 7.89
C ILE A 280 -0.35 10.84 6.63
N CYS A 281 0.51 11.37 5.75
CA CYS A 281 0.11 11.97 4.47
C CYS A 281 -0.57 10.96 3.52
N TYR A 282 -0.42 9.65 3.79
CA TYR A 282 -1.05 8.58 3.01
C TYR A 282 -2.54 8.39 3.31
N LEU A 283 -3.07 9.04 4.33
CA LEU A 283 -4.50 9.08 4.61
C LEU A 283 -5.10 10.31 3.90
N ASN A 284 -5.11 10.30 2.57
CA ASN A 284 -5.60 11.42 1.74
C ASN A 284 -7.07 11.83 2.03
N LYS A 285 -7.86 10.91 2.58
CA LYS A 285 -9.23 11.13 3.03
C LYS A 285 -9.35 11.68 4.46
N LEU A 286 -8.25 11.80 5.20
CA LEU A 286 -8.26 12.32 6.56
C LEU A 286 -8.78 13.77 6.58
N ARG A 287 -9.72 14.04 7.47
CA ARG A 287 -10.33 15.36 7.71
C ARG A 287 -10.26 15.75 9.18
N LYS A 288 -10.08 14.79 10.09
CA LYS A 288 -10.00 15.05 11.52
C LYS A 288 -8.92 14.21 12.19
N LEU A 289 -8.07 14.86 12.98
CA LEU A 289 -6.96 14.25 13.71
C LEU A 289 -6.88 14.79 15.15
N GLU A 290 -7.53 14.09 16.08
CA GLU A 290 -7.51 14.43 17.50
C GLU A 290 -6.42 13.64 18.23
N LEU A 291 -5.37 14.33 18.69
CA LEU A 291 -4.22 13.76 19.41
C LEU A 291 -4.03 14.42 20.78
N SER A 292 -5.12 14.86 21.40
CA SER A 292 -5.12 15.68 22.61
C SER A 292 -4.37 15.01 23.77
N ASN A 293 -3.60 15.80 24.53
CA ASN A 293 -2.79 15.35 25.69
C ASN A 293 -1.59 14.46 25.35
N ASN A 294 -1.08 14.50 24.11
CA ASN A 294 0.21 13.91 23.73
C ASN A 294 1.36 14.95 23.77
N GLN A 295 2.61 14.47 23.77
CA GLN A 295 3.82 15.30 23.85
C GLN A 295 4.44 15.51 22.46
N LEU A 296 3.60 15.83 21.48
CA LEU A 296 4.03 15.95 20.08
C LEU A 296 5.07 17.07 19.92
N GLY A 297 6.16 16.73 19.25
CA GLY A 297 7.21 17.65 18.82
C GLY A 297 7.83 17.15 17.51
N GLY A 298 8.59 18.02 16.85
CA GLY A 298 9.31 17.63 15.63
C GLY A 298 8.40 17.29 14.45
N ILE A 299 7.18 17.84 14.39
CA ILE A 299 6.28 17.59 13.24
C ILE A 299 6.89 18.25 12.00
N SER A 300 7.09 17.45 10.96
CA SER A 300 7.78 17.86 9.74
C SER A 300 6.98 18.92 8.94
N HIS A 301 7.68 19.63 8.07
CA HIS A 301 7.04 20.54 7.11
C HIS A 301 6.07 19.80 6.18
N LYS A 302 6.40 18.57 5.79
CA LYS A 302 5.56 17.72 4.92
C LYS A 302 4.21 17.46 5.57
N VAL A 303 4.20 17.04 6.84
CA VAL A 303 2.97 16.81 7.60
C VAL A 303 2.19 18.11 7.79
N HIS A 304 2.86 19.21 8.15
CA HIS A 304 2.21 20.51 8.30
C HIS A 304 1.49 20.95 7.01
N GLN A 305 2.14 20.83 5.85
CA GLN A 305 1.56 21.16 4.56
C GLN A 305 0.42 20.22 4.19
N PHE A 306 0.54 18.92 4.47
CA PHE A 306 -0.52 17.95 4.27
C PHE A 306 -1.78 18.33 5.07
N LEU A 307 -1.65 18.60 6.37
CA LEU A 307 -2.77 18.98 7.23
C LEU A 307 -3.46 20.25 6.71
N ARG A 308 -2.67 21.24 6.28
CA ARG A 308 -3.20 22.49 5.73
C ARG A 308 -3.89 22.30 4.38
N ASN A 309 -3.25 21.63 3.43
CA ASN A 309 -3.76 21.46 2.07
C ASN A 309 -5.04 20.62 2.02
N ASN A 310 -5.18 19.68 2.96
CA ASN A 310 -6.36 18.81 3.06
C ASN A 310 -7.41 19.35 4.06
N ASN A 311 -7.23 20.55 4.62
CA ASN A 311 -8.09 21.15 5.63
C ASN A 311 -8.40 20.19 6.80
N VAL A 312 -7.37 19.52 7.31
CA VAL A 312 -7.50 18.57 8.42
C VAL A 312 -7.67 19.32 9.73
N GLU A 313 -8.82 19.17 10.38
CA GLU A 313 -9.03 19.66 11.74
C GLU A 313 -8.16 18.86 12.71
N HIS A 314 -7.30 19.52 13.49
CA HIS A 314 -6.40 18.82 14.41
C HIS A 314 -6.19 19.53 15.75
N SER A 315 -5.86 18.75 16.78
CA SER A 315 -5.53 19.30 18.12
C SER A 315 -4.02 19.48 18.38
N ILE A 316 -3.18 19.38 17.34
CA ILE A 316 -1.72 19.56 17.43
C ILE A 316 -1.38 21.02 17.76
N ASN A 317 -0.55 21.23 18.80
CA ASN A 317 -0.09 22.56 19.20
C ASN A 317 0.86 23.16 18.14
N VAL A 318 0.74 24.46 17.87
CA VAL A 318 1.63 25.20 16.96
C VAL A 318 3.12 25.03 17.32
N SER A 319 3.45 24.89 18.60
CA SER A 319 4.84 24.65 19.05
C SER A 319 5.40 23.29 18.65
N ALA A 320 4.57 22.32 18.27
CA ALA A 320 4.99 20.97 17.90
C ALA A 320 5.58 20.92 16.47
N PHE A 321 5.24 21.88 15.62
CA PHE A 321 5.76 21.97 14.26
C PHE A 321 7.20 22.46 14.26
N ILE A 322 8.05 21.80 13.48
CA ILE A 322 9.40 22.27 13.23
C ILE A 322 9.28 23.67 12.60
N LYS A 323 9.79 24.69 13.28
CA LYS A 323 10.01 26.00 12.66
C LYS A 323 11.01 25.75 11.55
N GLY A 324 10.57 25.90 10.29
CA GLY A 324 11.45 25.72 9.14
C GLY A 324 12.75 26.53 9.33
N SER A 325 13.85 26.00 8.82
CA SER A 325 15.09 26.76 8.67
C SER A 325 14.75 28.10 7.99
N LYS A 326 15.11 29.20 8.64
CA LYS A 326 15.12 30.53 8.04
C LYS A 326 16.00 30.56 6.80
#